data_AF-A0AAQ3MB34-F1
#
_entry.id   AF-A0AAQ3MB34-F1
#
_cell.length_a   1.000
_cell.length_b   1.000
_cell.length_c   1.000
_cell.angle_alpha   90.00
_cell.angle_beta   90.00
_cell.angle_gamma   90.00
#
_symmetry.space_group_name_H-M   'P 1'
#
loop_
_entity.id
_entity.type
_entity.pdbx_description
1 polymer ?
#
loop_
_entity_poly.entity_id
_entity_poly.type
_entity_poly.pdbx_seq_one_letter_code
_entity_poly.pdbx_strand_id
1 'polypeptide(L)'
;MLGLSYWFLPLFAGCAWLGTLIAMLAVWTAEGKPHYVEEYQSQHIPFISDIGASGVKPLFIAGSATMVVVFDLAFISERWLRHKGRLAHNYNITEKILSGFAIAFAIIGACGLIFLSIFDTKRYPTVHQSMLGVFIGGYVISAVFICSEYQRLGIHFREHRILRISFWIKLAFIFIEISLAIAFGVLQYQRKKNRAAILEWLVSFIFIFYVWSFIIDFLPATQTKHREHRFPPVKREDDEMAMTTQAEGNMTGGPVYSNGGYRNGVTDSYGSQQPIAQQGSVAASRNF
;
A
#
# COMPACT_ATOMS: atom_id res chain seq x y z
N MET A 1 -7.82 0.78 26.27
CA MET A 1 -8.22 1.26 24.93
C MET A 1 -7.95 0.13 23.94
N LEU A 2 -8.99 -0.40 23.30
CA LEU A 2 -8.93 -1.59 22.44
C LEU A 2 -7.80 -1.46 21.40
N GLY A 3 -6.71 -2.17 21.67
CA GLY A 3 -5.42 -2.04 20.98
C GLY A 3 -5.36 -2.84 19.69
N LEU A 4 -6.32 -2.66 18.79
CA LEU A 4 -6.24 -3.22 17.44
C LEU A 4 -5.07 -2.55 16.72
N SER A 5 -4.00 -3.32 16.54
CA SER A 5 -2.85 -2.90 15.77
C SER A 5 -3.11 -3.15 14.28
N TYR A 6 -2.48 -2.35 13.43
CA TYR A 6 -2.71 -2.32 11.99
C TYR A 6 -2.43 -3.65 11.27
N TRP A 7 -1.69 -4.57 11.90
CA TRP A 7 -1.49 -5.94 11.41
C TRP A 7 -2.80 -6.74 11.32
N PHE A 8 -3.84 -6.33 12.05
CA PHE A 8 -5.16 -6.97 11.98
C PHE A 8 -5.83 -6.78 10.61
N LEU A 9 -5.54 -5.70 9.88
CA LEU A 9 -6.15 -5.43 8.57
C LEU A 9 -5.86 -6.55 7.56
N PRO A 10 -4.59 -6.85 7.21
CA PRO A 10 -4.31 -7.95 6.30
C PRO A 10 -4.72 -9.31 6.85
N LEU A 11 -4.68 -9.52 8.17
CA LEU A 11 -5.17 -10.77 8.77
C LEU A 11 -6.67 -10.96 8.49
N PHE A 12 -7.48 -9.96 8.83
CA PHE A 12 -8.93 -10.00 8.65
C PHE A 12 -9.31 -10.15 7.17
N ALA A 13 -8.64 -9.40 6.29
CA ALA A 13 -8.84 -9.52 4.86
C ALA A 13 -8.64 -10.98 4.39
N GLY A 14 -7.46 -11.56 4.66
CA GLY A 14 -7.17 -12.93 4.28
C GLY A 14 -8.12 -13.96 4.91
N CYS A 15 -8.54 -13.77 6.16
CA CYS A 15 -9.55 -14.61 6.80
C CYS A 15 -10.94 -14.50 6.14
N ALA A 16 -11.36 -13.30 5.74
CA ALA A 16 -12.64 -13.07 5.05
C ALA A 16 -12.64 -13.78 3.68
N TRP A 17 -11.53 -13.69 2.95
CA TRP A 17 -11.37 -14.39 1.67
C TRP A 17 -11.31 -15.91 1.85
N LEU A 18 -10.49 -16.40 2.78
CA LEU A 18 -10.42 -17.83 3.11
C LEU A 18 -11.80 -18.39 3.50
N GLY A 19 -12.53 -17.67 4.36
CA GLY A 19 -13.88 -18.03 4.78
C GLY A 19 -14.85 -18.12 3.60
N THR A 20 -14.75 -17.19 2.65
CA THR A 20 -15.57 -17.18 1.43
C THR A 20 -15.27 -18.39 0.56
N LEU A 21 -14.00 -18.68 0.30
CA LEU A 21 -13.58 -19.85 -0.50
C LEU A 21 -14.01 -21.17 0.14
N ILE A 22 -13.79 -21.34 1.44
CA ILE A 22 -14.20 -22.54 2.18
C ILE A 22 -15.72 -22.67 2.15
N ALA A 23 -16.47 -21.59 2.39
CA ALA A 23 -17.93 -21.64 2.40
C ALA A 23 -18.51 -21.99 1.01
N MET A 24 -17.95 -21.42 -0.06
CA MET A 24 -18.34 -21.78 -1.43
C MET A 24 -18.07 -23.26 -1.73
N LEU A 25 -16.91 -23.77 -1.34
CA LEU A 25 -16.58 -25.18 -1.51
C LEU A 25 -17.50 -26.08 -0.67
N ALA A 26 -17.77 -25.70 0.58
CA ALA A 26 -18.65 -26.42 1.49
C ALA A 26 -20.07 -26.52 0.93
N VAL A 27 -20.64 -25.42 0.43
CA VAL A 27 -21.96 -25.41 -0.21
C VAL A 27 -21.99 -26.32 -1.43
N TRP A 28 -20.99 -26.21 -2.31
CA TRP A 28 -20.91 -27.09 -3.48
C TRP A 28 -20.84 -28.59 -3.10
N THR A 29 -20.08 -28.93 -2.05
CA THR A 29 -20.03 -30.32 -1.56
C THR A 29 -21.34 -30.77 -0.91
N ALA A 30 -22.01 -29.88 -0.18
CA ALA A 30 -23.28 -30.17 0.50
C ALA A 30 -24.44 -30.36 -0.49
N GLU A 31 -24.40 -29.68 -1.64
CA GLU A 31 -25.35 -29.83 -2.75
C GLU A 31 -25.13 -31.10 -3.59
N GLY A 32 -24.16 -31.94 -3.22
CA GLY A 32 -23.88 -33.19 -3.93
C GLY A 32 -23.00 -33.02 -5.17
N LYS A 33 -22.19 -31.96 -5.22
CA LYS A 33 -21.25 -31.66 -6.32
C LYS A 33 -21.96 -31.44 -7.67
N PRO A 34 -22.90 -30.48 -7.75
CA PRO A 34 -23.59 -30.20 -8.99
C PRO A 34 -22.59 -29.81 -10.08
N HIS A 35 -22.88 -30.23 -11.31
CA HIS A 35 -22.18 -29.75 -12.49
C HIS A 35 -22.86 -28.46 -12.97
N TYR A 36 -22.08 -27.40 -13.18
CA TYR A 36 -22.63 -26.10 -13.58
C TYR A 36 -22.75 -26.00 -15.12
N VAL A 37 -23.70 -25.21 -15.61
CA VAL A 37 -24.15 -25.22 -17.02
C VAL A 37 -23.07 -24.82 -18.04
N GLU A 38 -21.98 -24.16 -17.60
CA GLU A 38 -20.82 -23.83 -18.46
C GLU A 38 -19.76 -24.94 -18.52
N GLU A 39 -20.00 -26.04 -17.81
CA GLU A 39 -19.14 -27.20 -17.81
C GLU A 39 -19.40 -28.04 -19.07
N TYR A 40 -18.36 -28.21 -19.89
CA TYR A 40 -18.35 -29.28 -20.89
C TYR A 40 -18.61 -30.62 -20.16
N GLN A 41 -19.25 -31.59 -20.82
CA GLN A 41 -19.59 -32.90 -20.22
C GLN A 41 -18.41 -33.64 -19.53
N SER A 42 -17.16 -33.23 -19.79
CA SER A 42 -15.93 -33.77 -19.21
C SER A 42 -15.33 -32.95 -18.07
N GLN A 43 -15.96 -31.87 -17.62
CA GLN A 43 -15.49 -31.06 -16.49
C GLN A 43 -16.10 -31.60 -15.19
N HIS A 44 -15.24 -31.83 -14.19
CA HIS A 44 -15.58 -32.44 -12.89
C HIS A 44 -15.19 -31.56 -11.70
N ILE A 45 -14.38 -30.52 -11.95
CA ILE A 45 -13.91 -29.58 -10.93
C ILE A 45 -14.50 -28.22 -11.31
N PRO A 46 -15.34 -27.63 -10.44
CA PRO A 46 -15.95 -26.34 -10.72
C PRO A 46 -14.93 -25.20 -10.56
N PHE A 47 -15.06 -24.18 -11.40
CA PHE A 47 -14.39 -22.90 -11.16
C PHE A 47 -15.01 -22.22 -9.94
N ILE A 48 -14.22 -21.42 -9.23
CA ILE A 48 -14.73 -20.54 -8.17
C ILE A 48 -15.79 -19.62 -8.76
N SER A 49 -15.54 -19.07 -9.96
CA SER A 49 -16.49 -18.23 -10.67
C SER A 49 -17.83 -18.94 -10.95
N ASP A 50 -17.83 -20.24 -11.21
CA ASP A 50 -19.05 -21.00 -11.53
C ASP A 50 -19.94 -21.20 -10.29
N ILE A 51 -19.32 -21.55 -9.16
CA ILE A 51 -19.99 -21.60 -7.86
C ILE A 51 -20.47 -20.19 -7.48
N GLY A 52 -19.62 -19.18 -7.67
CA GLY A 52 -19.92 -17.77 -7.41
C GLY A 52 -21.03 -17.19 -8.29
N ALA A 53 -21.32 -17.81 -9.43
CA ALA A 53 -22.44 -17.47 -10.30
C ALA A 53 -23.74 -18.22 -9.95
N SER A 54 -23.73 -19.08 -8.92
CA SER A 54 -24.88 -19.91 -8.51
C SER A 54 -25.62 -19.32 -7.29
N GLY A 55 -26.26 -20.16 -6.48
CA GLY A 55 -27.04 -19.73 -5.31
C GLY A 55 -26.24 -18.94 -4.26
N VAL A 56 -24.90 -19.09 -4.25
CA VAL A 56 -23.99 -18.40 -3.32
C VAL A 56 -23.42 -17.09 -3.86
N LYS A 57 -23.97 -16.54 -4.94
CA LYS A 57 -23.51 -15.26 -5.51
C LYS A 57 -23.43 -14.10 -4.49
N PRO A 58 -24.42 -13.87 -3.61
CA PRO A 58 -24.33 -12.82 -2.60
C PRO A 58 -23.14 -12.99 -1.64
N LEU A 59 -22.84 -14.24 -1.27
CA LEU A 59 -21.68 -14.57 -0.44
C LEU A 59 -20.38 -14.24 -1.17
N PHE A 60 -20.26 -14.60 -2.45
CA PHE A 60 -19.08 -14.29 -3.25
C PHE A 60 -18.84 -12.78 -3.40
N ILE A 61 -19.91 -12.00 -3.64
CA ILE A 61 -19.81 -10.53 -3.74
C ILE A 61 -19.41 -9.93 -2.39
N ALA A 62 -20.09 -10.30 -1.30
CA ALA A 62 -19.83 -9.75 0.02
C ALA A 62 -18.41 -10.09 0.51
N GLY A 63 -17.98 -11.34 0.30
CA GLY A 63 -16.65 -11.82 0.64
C GLY A 63 -15.56 -11.11 -0.16
N SER A 64 -15.72 -11.02 -1.48
CA SER A 64 -14.79 -10.32 -2.38
C SER A 64 -14.66 -8.84 -2.00
N ALA A 65 -15.77 -8.13 -1.83
CA ALA A 65 -15.79 -6.72 -1.47
C ALA A 65 -15.14 -6.48 -0.10
N THR A 66 -15.49 -7.30 0.90
CA THR A 66 -14.92 -7.19 2.24
C THR A 66 -13.40 -7.39 2.22
N MET A 67 -12.93 -8.43 1.53
CA MET A 67 -11.51 -8.73 1.37
C MET A 67 -10.76 -7.55 0.78
N VAL A 68 -11.14 -7.06 -0.40
CA VAL A 68 -10.35 -6.06 -1.12
C VAL A 68 -10.43 -4.68 -0.49
N VAL A 69 -11.58 -4.30 0.08
CA VAL A 69 -11.70 -3.02 0.80
C VAL A 69 -10.80 -3.02 2.04
N VAL A 70 -10.81 -4.09 2.83
CA VAL A 70 -9.94 -4.17 4.01
C VAL A 70 -8.47 -4.30 3.61
N PHE A 71 -8.18 -5.00 2.51
CA PHE A 71 -6.82 -5.10 2.00
C PHE A 71 -6.30 -3.73 1.55
N ASP A 72 -7.06 -2.96 0.78
CA ASP A 72 -6.71 -1.59 0.35
C ASP A 72 -6.51 -0.65 1.55
N LEU A 73 -7.32 -0.79 2.62
CA LEU A 73 -7.11 -0.08 3.88
C LEU A 73 -5.76 -0.40 4.51
N ALA A 74 -5.19 -1.59 4.29
CA ALA A 74 -3.83 -1.91 4.71
C ALA A 74 -2.81 -1.04 3.94
N PHE A 75 -2.91 -0.91 2.61
CA PHE A 75 -2.01 -0.05 1.82
C PHE A 75 -2.08 1.41 2.29
N ILE A 76 -3.30 1.93 2.49
CA ILE A 76 -3.52 3.30 2.98
C ILE A 76 -2.93 3.47 4.40
N SER A 77 -3.14 2.48 5.26
CA SER A 77 -2.62 2.50 6.63
C SER A 77 -1.09 2.46 6.68
N GLU A 78 -0.47 1.65 5.82
CA GLU A 78 0.98 1.59 5.68
C GLU A 78 1.54 2.96 5.30
N ARG A 79 0.99 3.58 4.26
CA ARG A 79 1.36 4.93 3.81
C ARG A 79 1.22 5.97 4.91
N TRP A 80 0.11 5.92 5.66
CA TRP A 80 -0.16 6.84 6.77
C TRP A 80 0.79 6.64 7.95
N LEU A 81 1.12 5.39 8.28
CA LEU A 81 2.08 5.05 9.34
C LEU A 81 3.50 5.50 8.97
N ARG A 82 3.90 5.35 7.70
CA ARG A 82 5.16 5.90 7.16
C ARG A 82 5.16 7.43 7.30
N HIS A 83 4.07 8.11 6.92
CA HIS A 83 3.95 9.56 7.08
C HIS A 83 4.03 10.02 8.54
N LYS A 84 3.51 9.25 9.50
CA LYS A 84 3.61 9.56 10.94
C LYS A 84 4.95 9.16 11.57
N GLY A 85 5.87 8.56 10.81
CA GLY A 85 7.16 8.07 11.28
C GLY A 85 7.09 6.79 12.12
N ARG A 86 5.93 6.12 12.19
CA ARG A 86 5.79 4.83 12.89
C ARG A 86 6.36 3.66 12.09
N LEU A 87 6.62 3.88 10.81
CA LEU A 87 7.37 3.00 9.91
C LEU A 87 8.51 3.81 9.29
N ALA A 88 9.48 3.12 8.68
CA ALA A 88 10.59 3.72 7.95
C ALA A 88 10.08 4.82 7.00
N HIS A 89 10.56 6.05 7.21
CA HIS A 89 10.05 7.23 6.53
C HIS A 89 10.45 7.21 5.04
N ASN A 90 9.57 7.71 4.18
CA ASN A 90 9.90 7.89 2.77
C ASN A 90 10.74 9.15 2.63
N TYR A 91 11.97 8.99 2.15
CA TYR A 91 12.97 10.03 1.97
C TYR A 91 12.68 10.88 0.72
N ASN A 92 12.40 10.20 -0.39
CA ASN A 92 12.36 10.82 -1.71
C ASN A 92 10.93 11.11 -2.19
N ILE A 93 10.76 12.17 -2.98
CA ILE A 93 9.50 12.46 -3.70
C ILE A 93 9.09 11.26 -4.56
N THR A 94 10.07 10.58 -5.16
CA THR A 94 9.87 9.35 -5.93
C THR A 94 9.17 8.27 -5.11
N GLU A 95 9.60 8.00 -3.87
CA GLU A 95 8.95 6.98 -3.01
C GLU A 95 7.51 7.34 -2.68
N LYS A 96 7.21 8.63 -2.48
CA LYS A 96 5.84 9.10 -2.25
C LYS A 96 4.96 8.90 -3.49
N ILE A 97 5.50 9.13 -4.68
CA ILE A 97 4.82 8.91 -5.96
C ILE A 97 4.58 7.42 -6.19
N LEU A 98 5.60 6.57 -5.99
CA LEU A 98 5.46 5.11 -6.13
C LEU A 98 4.40 4.55 -5.18
N SER A 99 4.40 4.99 -3.92
CA SER A 99 3.39 4.58 -2.94
C SER A 99 1.98 5.05 -3.34
N GLY A 100 1.87 6.24 -3.92
CA GLY A 100 0.60 6.75 -4.49
C GLY A 100 0.10 5.90 -5.65
N PHE A 101 0.97 5.53 -6.59
CA PHE A 101 0.63 4.63 -7.69
C PHE A 101 0.28 3.23 -7.20
N ALA A 102 1.00 2.70 -6.22
CA ALA A 102 0.69 1.41 -5.61
C ALA A 102 -0.76 1.37 -5.08
N ILE A 103 -1.17 2.40 -4.33
CA ILE A 103 -2.54 2.51 -3.80
C ILE A 103 -3.56 2.66 -4.95
N ALA A 104 -3.29 3.51 -5.94
CA ALA A 104 -4.20 3.72 -7.07
C ALA A 104 -4.46 2.43 -7.86
N PHE A 105 -3.40 1.67 -8.16
CA PHE A 105 -3.53 0.39 -8.86
C PHE A 105 -4.14 -0.72 -8.00
N ALA A 106 -3.92 -0.70 -6.68
CA ALA A 106 -4.62 -1.61 -5.75
C ALA A 106 -6.13 -1.37 -5.79
N ILE A 107 -6.58 -0.10 -5.75
CA ILE A 107 -7.99 0.26 -5.87
C ILE A 107 -8.58 -0.17 -7.22
N ILE A 108 -7.83 0.00 -8.33
CA ILE A 108 -8.27 -0.50 -9.64
C ILE A 108 -8.43 -2.03 -9.61
N GLY A 109 -7.47 -2.75 -9.01
CA GLY A 109 -7.55 -4.20 -8.81
C GLY A 109 -8.76 -4.62 -7.95
N ALA A 110 -9.01 -3.89 -6.86
CA ALA A 110 -10.15 -4.10 -5.96
C ALA A 110 -11.49 -3.91 -6.70
N CYS A 111 -11.62 -2.84 -7.49
CA CYS A 111 -12.77 -2.63 -8.37
C CYS A 111 -12.94 -3.79 -9.36
N GLY A 112 -11.84 -4.30 -9.93
CA GLY A 112 -11.84 -5.49 -10.78
C GLY A 112 -12.47 -6.72 -10.09
N LEU A 113 -12.05 -7.03 -8.86
CA LEU A 113 -12.60 -8.19 -8.12
C LEU A 113 -14.07 -7.99 -7.73
N ILE A 114 -14.45 -6.79 -7.30
CA ILE A 114 -15.85 -6.48 -6.99
C ILE A 114 -16.70 -6.62 -8.25
N PHE A 115 -16.28 -6.02 -9.37
CA PHE A 115 -17.05 -6.09 -10.60
C PHE A 115 -17.11 -7.50 -11.20
N LEU A 116 -16.04 -8.30 -11.16
CA LEU A 116 -16.12 -9.69 -11.62
C LEU A 116 -17.06 -10.54 -10.76
N SER A 117 -17.19 -10.24 -9.46
CA SER A 117 -18.16 -10.93 -8.59
C SER A 117 -19.62 -10.54 -8.91
N ILE A 118 -19.85 -9.31 -9.39
CA ILE A 118 -21.17 -8.81 -9.79
C ILE A 118 -21.53 -9.27 -11.21
N PHE A 119 -20.62 -9.10 -12.16
CA PHE A 119 -20.77 -9.55 -13.55
C PHE A 119 -20.27 -10.98 -13.65
N ASP A 120 -21.16 -11.92 -13.32
CA ASP A 120 -20.85 -13.35 -13.27
C ASP A 120 -20.64 -13.98 -14.65
N THR A 121 -20.11 -15.20 -14.65
CA THR A 121 -19.84 -15.99 -15.86
C THR A 121 -21.11 -16.30 -16.64
N LYS A 122 -22.24 -16.57 -15.95
CA LYS A 122 -23.50 -16.97 -16.58
C LYS A 122 -24.15 -15.89 -17.43
N ARG A 123 -24.16 -14.65 -16.96
CA ARG A 123 -24.86 -13.52 -17.59
C ARG A 123 -23.93 -12.62 -18.39
N TYR A 124 -22.69 -12.47 -17.92
CA TYR A 124 -21.74 -11.50 -18.47
C TYR A 124 -20.33 -12.10 -18.62
N PRO A 125 -20.15 -13.23 -19.33
CA PRO A 125 -18.87 -13.95 -19.36
C PRO A 125 -17.71 -13.10 -19.88
N THR A 126 -17.92 -12.31 -20.94
CA THR A 126 -16.88 -11.43 -21.50
C THR A 126 -16.47 -10.33 -20.53
N VAL A 127 -17.44 -9.76 -19.80
CA VAL A 127 -17.17 -8.73 -18.79
C VAL A 127 -16.43 -9.35 -17.61
N HIS A 128 -16.86 -10.53 -17.14
CA HIS A 128 -16.21 -11.27 -16.07
C HIS A 128 -14.73 -11.50 -16.36
N GLN A 129 -14.41 -12.03 -17.55
CA GLN A 129 -13.01 -12.29 -17.95
C GLN A 129 -12.19 -11.00 -18.07
N SER A 130 -12.81 -9.92 -18.57
CA SER A 130 -12.13 -8.62 -18.66
C SER A 130 -11.82 -8.05 -17.27
N MET A 131 -12.77 -8.15 -16.33
CA MET A 131 -12.61 -7.70 -14.95
C MET A 131 -11.62 -8.57 -14.16
N LEU A 132 -11.53 -9.87 -14.46
CA LEU A 132 -10.47 -10.75 -13.95
C LEU A 132 -9.08 -10.26 -14.39
N GLY A 133 -8.94 -9.85 -15.66
CA GLY A 133 -7.71 -9.22 -16.15
C GLY A 133 -7.37 -7.91 -15.43
N VAL A 134 -8.37 -7.06 -15.18
CA VAL A 134 -8.20 -5.80 -14.42
C VAL A 134 -7.79 -6.08 -12.97
N PHE A 135 -8.41 -7.06 -12.32
CA PHE A 135 -8.06 -7.50 -10.97
C PHE A 135 -6.59 -7.93 -10.87
N ILE A 136 -6.18 -8.89 -11.71
CA ILE A 136 -4.82 -9.44 -11.70
C ILE A 136 -3.80 -8.34 -12.07
N GLY A 137 -4.05 -7.62 -13.18
CA GLY A 137 -3.16 -6.57 -13.64
C GLY A 137 -3.01 -5.43 -12.63
N GLY A 138 -4.11 -4.99 -12.02
CA GLY A 138 -4.11 -3.94 -11.00
C GLY A 138 -3.26 -4.31 -9.79
N TYR A 139 -3.48 -5.48 -9.20
CA TYR A 139 -2.69 -5.92 -8.05
C TYR A 139 -1.23 -6.23 -8.38
N VAL A 140 -0.93 -6.78 -9.56
CA VAL A 140 0.46 -7.01 -10.00
C VAL A 140 1.22 -5.70 -10.17
N ILE A 141 0.63 -4.71 -10.86
CA ILE A 141 1.24 -3.39 -11.06
C ILE A 141 1.42 -2.70 -9.70
N SER A 142 0.42 -2.76 -8.84
CA SER A 142 0.52 -2.26 -7.46
C SER A 142 1.69 -2.90 -6.69
N ALA A 143 1.82 -4.23 -6.78
CA ALA A 143 2.87 -4.97 -6.10
C ALA A 143 4.27 -4.64 -6.64
N VAL A 144 4.41 -4.36 -7.94
CA VAL A 144 5.66 -3.86 -8.54
C VAL A 144 6.05 -2.50 -7.98
N PHE A 145 5.09 -1.57 -7.85
CA PHE A 145 5.35 -0.26 -7.24
C PHE A 145 5.73 -0.38 -5.76
N ILE A 146 5.09 -1.26 -5.01
CA ILE A 146 5.47 -1.58 -3.62
C ILE A 146 6.88 -2.13 -3.57
N CYS A 147 7.19 -3.15 -4.35
CA CYS A 147 8.53 -3.75 -4.34
C CYS A 147 9.60 -2.71 -4.70
N SER A 148 9.30 -1.83 -5.64
CA SER A 148 10.19 -0.73 -6.03
C SER A 148 10.37 0.31 -4.91
N GLU A 149 9.31 0.63 -4.15
CA GLU A 149 9.39 1.45 -2.93
C GLU A 149 10.27 0.77 -1.87
N TYR A 150 10.02 -0.51 -1.57
CA TYR A 150 10.78 -1.29 -0.59
C TYR A 150 12.25 -1.48 -0.97
N GLN A 151 12.56 -1.68 -2.24
CA GLN A 151 13.93 -1.79 -2.72
C GLN A 151 14.70 -0.48 -2.47
N ARG A 152 14.07 0.67 -2.74
CA ARG A 152 14.67 2.00 -2.47
C ARG A 152 14.87 2.24 -0.98
N LEU A 153 13.86 1.95 -0.15
CA LEU A 153 13.96 2.08 1.31
C LEU A 153 15.00 1.11 1.91
N GLY A 154 15.11 -0.10 1.37
CA GLY A 154 16.03 -1.14 1.84
C GLY A 154 17.51 -0.80 1.61
N ILE A 155 17.82 0.07 0.64
CA ILE A 155 19.17 0.58 0.40
C ILE A 155 19.60 1.53 1.53
N HIS A 156 18.69 2.37 2.03
CA HIS A 156 18.96 3.33 3.11
C HIS A 156 18.93 2.68 4.51
N PHE A 157 18.01 1.75 4.75
CA PHE A 157 17.85 1.10 6.06
C PHE A 157 18.43 -0.33 6.09
N ARG A 158 19.72 -0.48 5.75
CA ARG A 158 20.43 -1.79 5.74
C ARG A 158 20.41 -2.53 7.08
N GLU A 159 20.14 -1.85 8.19
CA GLU A 159 20.14 -2.48 9.53
C GLU A 159 18.85 -3.26 9.85
N HIS A 160 17.71 -2.97 9.21
CA HIS A 160 16.44 -3.63 9.54
C HIS A 160 16.19 -4.89 8.70
N ARG A 161 16.60 -6.05 9.23
CA ARG A 161 16.40 -7.38 8.62
C ARG A 161 14.93 -7.70 8.30
N ILE A 162 13.98 -7.22 9.12
CA ILE A 162 12.54 -7.48 8.97
C ILE A 162 12.00 -6.92 7.64
N LEU A 163 12.43 -5.72 7.23
CA LEU A 163 11.99 -5.10 5.98
C LEU A 163 12.45 -5.90 4.75
N ARG A 164 13.68 -6.43 4.78
CA ARG A 164 14.21 -7.27 3.68
C ARG A 164 13.49 -8.60 3.58
N ILE A 165 13.21 -9.25 4.72
CA ILE A 165 12.48 -10.53 4.73
C ILE A 165 11.09 -10.32 4.12
N SER A 166 10.39 -9.28 4.54
CA SER A 166 9.07 -8.96 3.99
C SER A 166 9.11 -8.70 2.48
N PHE A 167 10.10 -7.95 2.01
CA PHE A 167 10.31 -7.71 0.58
C PHE A 167 10.49 -9.02 -0.21
N TRP A 168 11.41 -9.89 0.23
CA TRP A 168 11.68 -11.15 -0.48
C TRP A 168 10.48 -12.11 -0.47
N ILE A 169 9.73 -12.16 0.63
CA ILE A 169 8.50 -12.95 0.72
C ILE A 169 7.47 -12.45 -0.30
N LYS A 170 7.21 -11.14 -0.35
CA LYS A 170 6.27 -10.54 -1.32
C LYS A 170 6.72 -10.77 -2.76
N LEU A 171 8.01 -10.57 -3.03
CA LEU A 171 8.58 -10.78 -4.36
C LEU A 171 8.40 -12.24 -4.81
N ALA A 172 8.63 -13.20 -3.91
CA ALA A 172 8.40 -14.62 -4.20
C ALA A 172 6.92 -14.90 -4.53
N PHE A 173 5.98 -14.35 -3.74
CA PHE A 173 4.56 -14.50 -4.02
C PHE A 173 4.18 -13.88 -5.37
N ILE A 174 4.68 -12.69 -5.72
CA ILE A 174 4.41 -12.06 -7.02
C ILE A 174 4.85 -12.96 -8.18
N PHE A 175 6.05 -13.54 -8.11
CA PHE A 175 6.51 -14.45 -9.17
C PHE A 175 5.69 -15.73 -9.26
N ILE A 176 5.30 -16.31 -8.11
CA ILE A 176 4.45 -17.51 -8.06
C ILE A 176 3.07 -17.19 -8.65
N GLU A 177 2.43 -16.11 -8.21
CA GLU A 177 1.11 -15.67 -8.67
C GLU A 177 1.09 -15.37 -10.16
N ILE A 178 2.07 -14.61 -10.68
CA ILE A 178 2.15 -14.33 -12.12
C ILE A 178 2.32 -15.62 -12.91
N SER A 179 3.18 -16.54 -12.45
CA SER A 179 3.40 -17.81 -13.14
C SER A 179 2.14 -18.66 -13.19
N LEU A 180 1.41 -18.75 -12.07
CA LEU A 180 0.15 -19.47 -11.97
C LEU A 180 -0.97 -18.80 -12.78
N ALA A 181 -1.06 -17.47 -12.77
CA ALA A 181 -2.04 -16.71 -13.54
C ALA A 181 -1.83 -16.88 -15.06
N ILE A 182 -0.57 -16.88 -15.53
CA ILE A 182 -0.24 -17.18 -16.93
C ILE A 182 -0.64 -18.63 -17.26
N ALA A 183 -0.28 -19.58 -16.41
CA ALA A 183 -0.64 -20.99 -16.62
C ALA A 183 -2.18 -21.19 -16.65
N PHE A 184 -2.91 -20.49 -15.77
CA PHE A 184 -4.37 -20.45 -15.75
C PHE A 184 -4.93 -19.92 -17.08
N GLY A 185 -4.48 -18.74 -17.52
CA GLY A 185 -4.92 -18.15 -18.78
C GLY A 185 -4.63 -19.05 -20.01
N VAL A 186 -3.46 -19.68 -20.04
CA VAL A 186 -3.08 -20.62 -21.13
C VAL A 186 -3.98 -21.86 -21.13
N LEU A 187 -4.24 -22.47 -19.97
CA LEU A 187 -5.11 -23.65 -19.89
C LEU A 187 -6.57 -23.31 -20.22
N GLN A 188 -7.02 -22.11 -19.86
CA GLN A 188 -8.34 -21.61 -20.21
C GLN A 188 -8.47 -21.41 -21.73
N TYR A 189 -7.44 -20.85 -22.38
CA TYR A 189 -7.36 -20.72 -23.83
C TYR A 189 -7.34 -22.09 -24.54
N GLN A 190 -6.59 -23.06 -24.01
CA GLN A 190 -6.55 -24.45 -24.50
C GLN A 190 -7.81 -25.27 -24.18
N ARG A 191 -8.84 -24.69 -23.56
CA ARG A 191 -10.07 -25.36 -23.14
C ARG A 191 -9.85 -26.56 -22.20
N LYS A 192 -8.71 -26.61 -21.48
CA LYS A 192 -8.39 -27.64 -20.48
C LYS A 192 -9.02 -27.29 -19.12
N LYS A 193 -10.36 -27.32 -19.08
CA LYS A 193 -11.18 -26.76 -18.00
C LYS A 193 -10.85 -27.29 -16.60
N ASN A 194 -10.77 -28.60 -16.38
CA ASN A 194 -10.44 -29.16 -15.06
C ASN A 194 -9.10 -28.66 -14.51
N ARG A 195 -8.08 -28.59 -15.37
CA ARG A 195 -6.75 -28.14 -14.96
C ARG A 195 -6.75 -26.63 -14.69
N ALA A 196 -7.48 -25.85 -15.48
CA ALA A 196 -7.66 -24.43 -15.26
C ALA A 196 -8.43 -24.15 -13.96
N ALA A 197 -9.48 -24.92 -13.65
CA ALA A 197 -10.23 -24.81 -12.40
C ALA A 197 -9.32 -25.07 -11.19
N ILE A 198 -8.48 -26.12 -11.24
CA ILE A 198 -7.48 -26.38 -10.18
C ILE A 198 -6.55 -25.16 -10.00
N LEU A 199 -6.06 -24.57 -11.09
CA LEU A 199 -5.20 -23.39 -11.00
C LEU A 199 -5.92 -22.17 -10.42
N GLU A 200 -7.19 -21.94 -10.76
CA GLU A 200 -7.97 -20.84 -10.18
C GLU A 200 -8.08 -20.95 -8.65
N TRP A 201 -8.38 -22.16 -8.16
CA TRP A 201 -8.41 -22.44 -6.73
C TRP A 201 -7.04 -22.24 -6.08
N LEU A 202 -5.98 -22.79 -6.70
CA LEU A 202 -4.61 -22.64 -6.20
C LEU A 202 -4.18 -21.17 -6.12
N VAL A 203 -4.39 -20.40 -7.19
CA VAL A 203 -4.13 -18.95 -7.25
C VAL A 203 -4.91 -18.25 -6.12
N SER A 204 -6.19 -18.55 -5.97
CA SER A 204 -7.04 -17.89 -4.96
C SER A 204 -6.60 -18.21 -3.53
N PHE A 205 -6.10 -19.41 -3.25
CA PHE A 205 -5.55 -19.78 -1.95
C PHE A 205 -4.16 -19.18 -1.70
N ILE A 206 -3.28 -19.15 -2.72
CA ILE A 206 -1.95 -18.55 -2.61
C ILE A 206 -2.06 -17.04 -2.37
N PHE A 207 -3.07 -16.40 -2.98
CA PHE A 207 -3.35 -14.99 -2.78
C PHE A 207 -3.64 -14.63 -1.31
N ILE A 208 -4.20 -15.55 -0.52
CA ILE A 208 -4.38 -15.37 0.94
C ILE A 208 -3.02 -15.20 1.62
N PHE A 209 -2.06 -16.06 1.30
CA PHE A 209 -0.72 -16.00 1.89
C PHE A 209 0.03 -14.75 1.44
N TYR A 210 -0.16 -14.32 0.18
CA TYR A 210 0.32 -13.02 -0.28
C TYR A 210 -0.26 -11.87 0.57
N VAL A 211 -1.56 -11.84 0.81
CA VAL A 211 -2.20 -10.81 1.66
C VAL A 211 -1.68 -10.87 3.10
N TRP A 212 -1.58 -12.06 3.69
CA TRP A 212 -1.02 -12.23 5.03
C TRP A 212 0.46 -11.85 5.13
N SER A 213 1.22 -11.87 4.03
CA SER A 213 2.60 -11.38 4.03
C SER A 213 2.71 -9.88 4.43
N PHE A 214 1.64 -9.10 4.29
CA PHE A 214 1.58 -7.70 4.74
C PHE A 214 1.50 -7.56 6.26
N ILE A 215 1.11 -8.61 7.00
CA ILE A 215 1.14 -8.60 8.48
C ILE A 215 2.54 -8.23 8.98
N ILE A 216 3.58 -8.74 8.30
CA ILE A 216 5.00 -8.52 8.64
C ILE A 216 5.37 -7.03 8.59
N ASP A 217 4.77 -6.25 7.68
CA ASP A 217 5.07 -4.82 7.51
C ASP A 217 4.53 -3.98 8.67
N PHE A 218 3.46 -4.44 9.32
CA PHE A 218 2.86 -3.75 10.46
C PHE A 218 3.44 -4.17 11.81
N LEU A 219 4.26 -5.23 11.87
CA LEU A 219 4.90 -5.67 13.12
C LEU A 219 5.78 -4.59 13.76
N PRO A 220 6.65 -3.85 13.03
CA PRO A 220 7.43 -2.77 13.63
C PRO A 220 6.55 -1.67 14.25
N ALA A 221 5.39 -1.37 13.66
CA ALA A 221 4.49 -0.34 14.16
C ALA A 221 3.86 -0.68 15.52
N THR A 222 3.92 -1.95 15.97
CA THR A 222 3.52 -2.36 17.33
C THR A 222 4.55 -1.94 18.37
N GLN A 223 5.83 -1.94 18.01
CA GLN A 223 6.96 -1.63 18.90
C GLN A 223 7.22 -0.11 18.98
N THR A 224 6.92 0.64 17.91
CA THR A 224 7.08 2.10 17.87
C THR A 224 5.87 2.87 18.42
N LYS A 225 5.13 2.32 19.39
CA LYS A 225 3.91 2.94 19.94
C LYS A 225 4.25 4.17 20.80
N HIS A 226 5.35 4.11 21.54
CA HIS A 226 5.87 5.25 22.30
C HIS A 226 6.72 6.17 21.42
N ARG A 227 6.64 7.48 21.66
CA ARG A 227 7.29 8.52 20.83
C ARG A 227 8.81 8.39 20.79
N GLU A 228 9.40 7.80 21.84
CA GLU A 228 10.83 7.56 22.01
C GLU A 228 11.37 6.40 21.17
N HIS A 229 10.53 5.42 20.82
CA HIS A 229 10.89 4.29 19.95
C HIS A 229 10.49 4.52 18.49
N ARG A 230 10.00 5.73 18.16
CA ARG A 230 9.67 6.08 16.79
C ARG A 230 10.96 6.25 15.99
N PHE A 231 10.95 5.89 14.72
CA PHE A 231 12.06 6.21 13.83
C PHE A 231 12.32 7.72 13.92
N PRO A 232 13.58 8.15 14.17
CA PRO A 232 13.89 9.56 14.30
C PRO A 232 13.42 10.29 13.04
N PRO A 233 12.83 11.50 13.17
CA PRO A 233 12.57 12.32 12.01
C PRO A 233 13.92 12.58 11.33
N VAL A 234 14.12 12.00 10.15
CA VAL A 234 15.35 12.24 9.39
C VAL A 234 15.23 13.64 8.79
N LYS A 235 16.15 14.52 9.20
CA LYS A 235 16.30 15.88 8.66
C LYS A 235 16.49 15.78 7.15
N ARG A 236 15.78 16.61 6.38
CA ARG A 236 15.97 16.66 4.92
C ARG A 236 17.34 17.25 4.63
N GLU A 237 17.98 16.87 3.53
CA GLU A 237 19.20 17.54 3.05
C GLU A 237 18.97 19.06 2.89
N ASP A 238 17.73 19.49 2.60
CA ASP A 238 17.32 20.89 2.57
C ASP A 238 17.43 21.57 3.95
N ASP A 239 17.19 20.84 5.05
CA ASP A 239 17.35 21.33 6.42
C ASP A 239 18.85 21.40 6.81
N GLU A 240 19.67 20.50 6.27
CA GLU A 240 21.13 20.56 6.41
C GLU A 240 21.71 21.73 5.61
N MET A 241 21.24 21.95 4.37
CA MET A 241 21.61 23.13 3.58
C MET A 241 21.11 24.43 4.21
N ALA A 242 19.92 24.46 4.81
CA ALA A 242 19.44 25.63 5.55
C ALA A 242 20.28 25.89 6.82
N MET A 243 20.71 24.84 7.52
CA MET A 243 21.62 24.94 8.67
C MET A 243 23.04 25.30 8.27
N THR A 244 23.60 24.76 7.18
CA THR A 244 24.93 25.16 6.68
C THR A 244 24.88 26.57 6.14
N THR A 245 23.81 26.98 5.46
CA THR A 245 23.61 28.38 5.05
C THR A 245 23.46 29.30 6.27
N GLN A 246 22.87 28.85 7.37
CA GLN A 246 22.85 29.60 8.65
C GLN A 246 24.21 29.59 9.37
N ALA A 247 24.97 28.50 9.31
CA ALA A 247 26.28 28.36 9.93
C ALA A 247 27.39 29.11 9.15
N GLU A 248 27.28 29.17 7.82
CA GLU A 248 28.20 29.88 6.93
C GLU A 248 27.75 31.33 6.65
N GLY A 249 26.44 31.60 6.73
CA GLY A 249 25.84 32.91 6.44
C GLY A 249 26.08 34.00 7.48
N ASN A 250 26.86 33.71 8.53
CA ASN A 250 27.23 34.69 9.55
C ASN A 250 28.66 35.23 9.40
N MET A 251 29.39 34.88 8.33
CA MET A 251 30.77 35.35 8.11
C MET A 251 30.87 36.77 7.52
N THR A 252 29.77 37.39 7.10
CA THR A 252 29.76 38.73 6.47
C THR A 252 28.90 39.77 7.18
N GLY A 253 28.39 39.47 8.39
CA GLY A 253 27.84 40.48 9.30
C GLY A 253 26.61 41.26 8.81
N GLY A 254 25.86 40.74 7.85
CA GLY A 254 24.59 41.33 7.37
C GLY A 254 23.36 40.69 8.02
N PRO A 255 22.26 41.43 8.23
CA PRO A 255 21.04 40.87 8.81
C PRO A 255 20.41 39.82 7.87
N VAL A 256 20.25 38.59 8.38
CA VAL A 256 19.56 37.50 7.68
C VAL A 256 18.06 37.61 7.94
N TYR A 257 17.29 38.02 6.93
CA TYR A 257 15.83 37.98 6.99
C TYR A 257 15.35 36.54 6.72
N SER A 258 15.20 35.76 7.78
CA SER A 258 14.54 34.46 7.72
C SER A 258 13.01 34.64 7.65
N ASN A 259 12.48 34.83 6.44
CA ASN A 259 11.03 34.75 6.20
C ASN A 259 10.70 33.33 5.69
N GLY A 260 10.45 32.41 6.62
CA GLY A 260 10.07 31.04 6.27
C GLY A 260 9.94 30.13 7.49
N GLY A 261 8.85 30.26 8.24
CA GLY A 261 8.57 29.34 9.35
C GLY A 261 7.25 29.64 10.04
N TYR A 262 6.27 28.76 9.82
CA TYR A 262 4.92 28.76 10.38
C TYR A 262 4.86 29.14 11.88
N ARG A 263 4.15 30.23 12.21
CA ARG A 263 3.88 30.66 13.60
C ARG A 263 2.50 30.16 14.04
N ASN A 264 2.49 29.24 15.00
CA ASN A 264 1.33 28.94 15.86
C ASN A 264 1.74 29.16 17.32
N GLY A 265 1.06 30.10 18.01
CA GLY A 265 0.91 30.10 19.48
C GLY A 265 1.89 30.91 20.34
N VAL A 266 1.46 32.14 20.68
CA VAL A 266 1.57 32.87 21.99
C VAL A 266 2.92 32.96 22.73
N THR A 267 3.51 34.17 22.80
CA THR A 267 3.74 34.98 24.04
C THR A 267 4.39 36.34 23.70
N ASP A 268 4.02 37.36 24.46
CA ASP A 268 4.43 38.77 24.38
C ASP A 268 5.91 39.03 24.72
N SER A 269 6.51 40.08 24.15
CA SER A 269 7.38 41.00 24.91
C SER A 269 7.73 42.27 24.12
N TYR A 270 7.68 43.40 24.81
CA TYR A 270 7.93 44.78 24.41
C TYR A 270 9.40 45.07 24.08
N GLY A 271 9.64 46.13 23.29
CA GLY A 271 10.81 47.00 23.48
C GLY A 271 11.67 47.28 22.24
N SER A 272 11.22 48.15 21.34
CA SER A 272 12.12 48.84 20.41
C SER A 272 12.62 50.15 21.05
N GLN A 273 13.75 50.10 21.75
CA GLN A 273 14.58 51.27 22.04
C GLN A 273 15.86 51.18 21.22
N GLN A 274 16.00 52.08 20.25
CA GLN A 274 17.25 52.34 19.54
C GLN A 274 18.18 53.15 20.43
N PRO A 275 19.49 52.81 20.55
CA PRO A 275 20.47 53.74 21.07
C PRO A 275 21.23 54.46 19.94
N ILE A 276 21.18 55.78 20.10
CA ILE A 276 22.07 56.86 19.71
C ILE A 276 23.52 56.43 19.36
N ALA A 277 24.02 56.93 18.23
CA ALA A 277 25.45 57.01 17.93
C ALA A 277 25.91 58.48 17.86
N GLN A 278 26.69 58.88 18.86
CA GLN A 278 27.65 60.01 18.85
C GLN A 278 29.02 59.33 18.58
N GLN A 279 30.02 59.84 17.85
CA GLN A 279 30.51 61.22 17.73
C GLN A 279 31.71 61.29 16.74
N GLY A 280 31.83 62.43 16.04
CA GLY A 280 33.09 63.08 15.58
C GLY A 280 33.77 62.53 14.31
N SER A 281 34.40 63.31 13.43
CA SER A 281 34.72 64.75 13.29
C SER A 281 35.22 64.94 11.83
N VAL A 282 35.07 66.06 11.11
CA VAL A 282 36.02 67.20 11.04
C VAL A 282 35.58 68.16 9.90
N ALA A 283 35.67 69.47 10.19
CA ALA A 283 35.92 70.67 9.36
C ALA A 283 34.96 71.17 8.23
N ALA A 284 34.43 72.36 8.55
CA ALA A 284 34.54 73.64 7.84
C ALA A 284 33.99 73.83 6.40
N SER A 285 32.95 74.67 6.32
CA SER A 285 32.81 75.68 5.27
C SER A 285 31.86 76.79 5.74
N ARG A 286 32.39 78.03 5.77
CA ARG A 286 31.62 79.27 5.84
C ARG A 286 30.89 79.47 4.50
N ASN A 287 29.69 80.04 4.51
CA ASN A 287 29.38 81.34 3.90
C ASN A 287 27.85 81.56 3.73
N PHE A 288 27.47 82.82 4.00
CA PHE A 288 26.18 83.53 3.80
C PHE A 288 25.04 83.23 4.75
#